data_AF-A0A6J6CP51-F1
#
_entry.id   AF-A0A6J6CP51-F1
#
_cell.length_a   1.000
_cell.length_b   1.000
_cell.length_c   1.000
_cell.angle_alpha   90.00
_cell.angle_beta   90.00
_cell.angle_gamma   90.00
#
_symmetry.space_group_name_H-M   'P 1'
#
loop_
_entity.id
_entity.type
_entity.pdbx_description
1 polymer ?
#
loop_
_entity_poly.entity_id
_entity_poly.type
_entity_poly.pdbx_seq_one_letter_code
_entity_poly.pdbx_strand_id
1 'polypeptide(L)'
;MVTHRQRPAAAGGITFLSLEDETGIVNVVVSRGCWARFRPVVASAAALLVSGRLEHSVDGVMNVVAEKIQLLPVVATAQSRDFR
;
A
#
# COMPACT_ATOMS: atom_id res chain seq x y z
N MET A 1 -6.05 -5.34 3.49
CA MET A 1 -5.95 -5.87 2.11
C MET A 1 -5.57 -4.74 1.16
N VAL A 2 -4.89 -5.01 0.04
CA VAL A 2 -4.56 -3.98 -0.96
C VAL A 2 -5.75 -3.76 -1.89
N THR A 3 -6.28 -2.53 -1.93
CA THR A 3 -7.43 -2.19 -2.77
C THR A 3 -7.02 -1.55 -4.10
N HIS A 4 -5.96 -0.74 -4.08
CA HIS A 4 -5.48 -0.03 -5.26
C HIS A 4 -3.95 -0.03 -5.36
N ARG A 5 -3.47 0.00 -6.61
CA ARG A 5 -2.05 0.17 -6.96
C ARG A 5 -1.94 1.10 -8.15
N GLN A 6 -1.16 2.17 -7.99
CA GLN A 6 -0.95 3.13 -9.06
C GLN A 6 0.54 3.44 -9.18
N ARG A 7 1.08 3.39 -10.40
CA ARG A 7 2.45 3.81 -10.68
C ARG A 7 2.44 4.74 -11.89
N PRO A 8 1.95 5.99 -11.73
CA PRO A 8 1.83 6.93 -12.85
C PRO A 8 3.20 7.21 -13.48
N ALA A 9 3.25 7.35 -14.80
CA ALA A 9 4.50 7.64 -15.51
C ALA A 9 5.14 8.95 -15.05
N ALA A 10 4.33 9.95 -14.70
CA ALA A 10 4.77 11.26 -14.22
C ALA A 10 5.33 11.25 -12.78
N ALA A 11 5.11 10.19 -12.00
CA ALA A 11 5.46 10.13 -10.58
C ALA A 11 6.93 9.74 -10.32
N GLY A 12 7.82 9.83 -11.31
CA GLY A 12 9.25 9.54 -11.14
C GLY A 12 9.58 8.11 -10.68
N GLY A 13 8.67 7.16 -10.91
CA GLY A 13 8.81 5.79 -10.45
C GLY A 13 8.39 5.54 -8.99
N ILE A 14 7.64 6.47 -8.40
CA ILE A 14 6.87 6.25 -7.17
C ILE A 14 5.65 5.38 -7.48
N THR A 15 5.35 4.42 -6.61
CA THR A 15 4.10 3.66 -6.60
C THR A 15 3.27 4.07 -5.39
N PHE A 16 1.97 4.25 -5.59
CA PHE A 16 0.99 4.48 -4.54
C PHE A 16 0.19 3.19 -4.31
N LEU A 17 0.00 2.82 -3.06
CA LEU A 17 -0.88 1.73 -2.65
C LEU A 17 -1.95 2.27 -1.69
N SER A 18 -3.13 1.66 -1.72
CA SER A 18 -4.14 1.85 -0.68
C SER A 18 -4.36 0.51 0.01
N LEU A 19 -4.19 0.49 1.34
CA LEU A 19 -4.49 -0.66 2.18
C LEU A 19 -5.75 -0.39 2.97
N GLU A 20 -6.63 -1.37 3.08
CA GLU A 20 -7.88 -1.28 3.84
C GLU A 20 -7.95 -2.39 4.89
N ASP A 21 -8.39 -2.04 6.09
CA ASP A 21 -8.80 -2.95 7.15
C ASP A 21 -10.10 -2.44 7.82
N GLU A 22 -10.50 -3.02 8.95
CA GLU A 22 -11.71 -2.65 9.67
C GLU A 22 -11.69 -1.20 10.20
N THR A 23 -10.52 -0.57 10.29
CA THR A 23 -10.31 0.78 10.80
C THR A 23 -10.29 1.84 9.70
N GLY A 24 -10.24 1.42 8.43
CA GLY A 24 -10.33 2.30 7.27
C GLY A 24 -9.19 2.09 6.28
N ILE A 25 -8.90 3.14 5.51
CA ILE A 25 -7.93 3.12 4.42
C ILE A 25 -6.67 3.89 4.81
N VAL A 26 -5.50 3.27 4.62
CA VAL A 26 -4.20 3.93 4.71
C VAL A 26 -3.53 4.00 3.34
N ASN A 27 -2.99 5.18 3.02
CA ASN A 27 -2.21 5.40 1.81
C ASN A 27 -0.74 5.11 2.06
N VAL A 28 -0.13 4.35 1.17
CA VAL A 28 1.28 3.97 1.25
C VAL A 28 2.02 4.48 0.03
N VAL A 29 3.08 5.25 0.26
CA VAL A 29 3.97 5.77 -0.78
C VAL A 29 5.20 4.88 -0.85
N VAL A 30 5.38 4.23 -2.00
CA VAL A 30 6.51 3.35 -2.27
C VAL A 30 7.47 4.05 -3.22
N SER A 31 8.62 4.50 -2.68
CA SER A 31 9.66 5.15 -3.47
C SER A 31 10.23 4.22 -4.55
N ARG A 32 10.92 4.79 -5.54
CA ARG A 32 11.59 4.01 -6.60
C ARG A 32 12.54 2.95 -6.03
N GLY A 33 13.31 3.28 -5.01
CA GLY A 33 14.25 2.36 -4.35
C GLY A 33 13.53 1.25 -3.58
N CYS A 34 12.50 1.60 -2.82
CA CYS A 34 11.68 0.63 -2.09
C CYS A 34 10.96 -0.33 -3.06
N TRP A 35 10.41 0.19 -4.14
CA TRP A 35 9.81 -0.62 -5.21
C TRP A 35 10.83 -1.60 -5.80
N ALA A 36 12.01 -1.13 -6.20
CA ALA A 36 13.04 -1.99 -6.78
C ALA A 36 13.43 -3.13 -5.82
N ARG A 37 13.54 -2.83 -4.52
CA ARG A 37 13.91 -3.80 -3.49
C ARG A 37 12.81 -4.84 -3.20
N PHE A 38 11.55 -4.44 -3.18
CA PHE A 38 10.43 -5.29 -2.75
C PHE A 38 9.44 -5.65 -3.88
N ARG A 39 9.82 -5.40 -5.14
CA ARG A 39 8.95 -5.54 -6.33
C ARG A 39 8.08 -6.81 -6.34
N PRO A 40 8.61 -8.03 -6.08
CA PRO A 40 7.80 -9.24 -6.17
C PRO A 40 6.55 -9.22 -5.27
N VAL A 41 6.68 -8.63 -4.07
CA VAL A 41 5.61 -8.57 -3.08
C VAL A 41 4.69 -7.39 -3.35
N VAL A 42 5.26 -6.19 -3.58
CA VAL A 42 4.48 -4.96 -3.79
C VAL A 42 3.57 -5.06 -5.02
N ALA A 43 4.04 -5.72 -6.07
CA ALA A 43 3.34 -5.79 -7.34
C ALA A 43 2.08 -6.68 -7.31
N SER A 44 2.03 -7.73 -6.48
CA SER A 44 1.01 -8.78 -6.61
C SER A 44 0.31 -9.19 -5.31
N ALA A 45 0.90 -8.97 -4.13
CA ALA A 45 0.38 -9.54 -2.90
C ALA A 45 -0.97 -8.92 -2.49
N ALA A 46 -2.01 -9.72 -2.25
CA ALA A 46 -3.31 -9.21 -1.81
C ALA A 46 -3.28 -8.56 -0.42
N ALA A 47 -2.32 -8.91 0.43
CA ALA A 47 -2.13 -8.33 1.75
C ALA A 47 -0.65 -8.04 2.02
N LEU A 48 -0.38 -6.91 2.67
CA LEU A 48 0.96 -6.40 2.90
C LEU A 48 1.14 -6.02 4.36
N LEU A 49 2.29 -6.38 4.93
CA LEU A 49 2.82 -5.75 6.12
C LEU A 49 3.79 -4.65 5.68
N VAL A 50 3.48 -3.41 6.05
CA VAL A 50 4.27 -2.24 5.68
C VAL A 50 4.85 -1.60 6.94
N SER A 51 6.16 -1.36 6.94
CA SER A 51 6.82 -0.54 7.96
C SER A 51 7.46 0.66 7.27
N GLY A 52 7.33 1.83 7.91
CA GLY A 52 7.80 3.06 7.34
C GLY A 52 7.47 4.28 8.19
N ARG A 53 7.68 5.45 7.62
CA ARG A 53 7.46 6.74 8.27
C ARG A 53 6.05 7.26 7.98
N LEU A 54 5.36 7.72 9.03
CA LEU A 54 4.12 8.47 8.85
C LEU A 54 4.44 9.91 8.42
N GLU A 55 3.82 10.35 7.34
CA GLU A 55 3.93 11.69 6.81
C GLU A 55 2.56 12.32 6.65
N HIS A 56 2.47 13.57 7.08
CA HIS A 56 1.29 14.39 6.90
C HIS A 56 1.52 15.31 5.72
N SER A 57 0.73 15.14 4.66
CA SER A 57 0.78 16.03 3.50
C SER A 57 0.22 17.42 3.85
N VAL A 58 0.58 18.40 3.03
CA VAL A 58 0.10 19.78 3.18
C VAL A 58 -1.43 19.86 3.15
N ASP A 59 -2.07 18.95 2.40
CA ASP A 59 -3.52 18.86 2.22
C ASP A 59 -4.23 18.04 3.33
N GLY A 60 -3.52 17.69 4.40
CA GLY A 60 -4.10 16.98 5.56
C GLY A 60 -4.22 15.46 5.39
N VAL A 61 -3.69 14.89 4.31
CA VAL A 61 -3.72 13.44 4.09
C VAL A 61 -2.54 12.78 4.79
N MET A 62 -2.83 11.74 5.58
CA MET A 62 -1.84 10.87 6.20
C MET A 62 -1.36 9.80 5.22
N ASN A 63 -0.04 9.64 5.10
CA ASN A 63 0.59 8.65 4.25
C ASN A 63 1.68 7.89 5.03
N VAL A 64 1.88 6.63 4.70
CA VAL A 64 3.06 5.87 5.15
C VAL A 64 4.07 5.82 4.02
N VAL A 65 5.23 6.43 4.19
CA VAL A 65 6.36 6.26 3.28
C VAL A 65 7.06 4.95 3.61
N ALA A 66 6.96 3.98 2.70
CA ALA A 66 7.39 2.62 2.95
C ALA A 66 8.92 2.45 2.94
N GLU A 67 9.43 1.79 3.97
CA GLU A 67 10.85 1.43 4.12
C GLU A 67 11.06 -0.09 4.01
N LYS A 68 10.10 -0.86 4.51
CA LYS A 68 10.10 -2.33 4.43
C LYS A 68 8.69 -2.82 4.09
N ILE A 69 8.63 -3.77 3.15
CA ILE A 69 7.36 -4.37 2.72
C ILE A 69 7.51 -5.90 2.71
N GLN A 70 6.55 -6.58 3.32
CA GLN A 70 6.50 -8.03 3.39
C GLN A 70 5.10 -8.53 3.01
N LEU A 71 5.03 -9.75 2.50
CA LEU A 71 3.76 -10.45 2.35
C LEU A 71 3.18 -10.64 3.76
N LEU A 72 1.91 -10.27 3.93
CA LEU A 72 1.14 -10.70 5.09
C LEU A 72 0.36 -11.94 4.68
N PRO A 73 0.71 -13.15 5.18
CA PRO A 73 -0.07 -14.35 4.87
C PRO A 73 -1.44 -14.21 5.51
N VAL A 74 -2.47 -14.07 4.68
CA VAL A 74 -3.87 -14.03 5.14
C VAL A 74 -4.51 -15.34 4.73
N VAL A 75 -5.00 -16.09 5.72
CA VAL A 75 -5.91 -17.22 5.48
C VAL A 75 -7.27 -16.59 5.22
N ALA A 76 -7.66 -16.48 3.95
CA ALA A 76 -8.82 -15.70 3.56
C ALA A 76 -10.14 -16.30 4.09
N THR A 77 -10.81 -15.57 4.98
CA THR A 77 -12.28 -15.55 5.10
C THR A 77 -12.80 -14.12 5.09
N ALA A 78 -12.19 -13.23 4.31
CA ALA A 78 -12.78 -11.91 4.06
C ALA A 78 -13.74 -12.05 2.87
N GLN A 79 -15.02 -12.32 3.14
CA GLN A 79 -16.04 -12.25 2.10
C GLN A 79 -16.17 -10.81 1.61
N SER A 80 -16.28 -10.67 0.29
CA SER A 80 -16.64 -9.42 -0.39
C SER A 80 -17.83 -8.78 0.32
N ARG A 81 -17.68 -7.54 0.80
CA ARG A 81 -18.82 -6.76 1.27
C ARG A 81 -19.57 -6.29 0.03
N ASP A 82 -20.58 -7.06 -0.36
CA ASP A 82 -21.55 -6.61 -1.34
C ASP A 82 -22.36 -5.47 -0.70
N PHE A 83 -22.07 -4.24 -1.12
CA PHE A 83 -22.87 -3.07 -0.77
C PHE A 83 -24.16 -3.12 -1.59
N ARG A 84 -25.28 -3.38 -0.92
CA ARG A 84 -26.64 -3.32 -1.47
C ARG A 84 -27.30 -1.99 -1.12
#